data_AF-A0A5M3X3M4-F1
#
_entry.id   AF-A0A5M3X3M4-F1
#
_cell.length_a   1.000
_cell.length_b   1.000
_cell.length_c   1.000
_cell.angle_alpha   90.00
_cell.angle_beta   90.00
_cell.angle_gamma   90.00
#
_symmetry.space_group_name_H-M   'P 1'
#
loop_
_entity.id
_entity.type
_entity.pdbx_description
1 polymer ?
#
loop_
_entity_poly.entity_id
_entity_poly.type
_entity_poly.pdbx_seq_one_letter_code
_entity_poly.pdbx_strand_id
1 'polypeptide(L)'
;MHRTGEARRITALLSQTEELAELGRTAQDEDGSLAEPAVRQLQTRYPAWYAAGLAVLPEDLRDRFVEQYEAKHPTLSPRIKQFIAHPRQPWALYNSVPRFLKGHGRWQHSLKQSYEEPLLEQRRLLLEASSPCWSLTAWRTPRFHAGRIDRSMDGGNDALTNAESHHSSAGRFHGPRDFVCG
;
A
#
# COMPACT_ATOMS: atom_id res chain seq x y z
N MET A 1 -22.76 16.51 3.70
CA MET A 1 -23.45 15.79 2.60
C MET A 1 -22.51 15.37 1.44
N HIS A 2 -21.19 15.17 1.66
CA HIS A 2 -20.23 14.94 0.56
C HIS A 2 -19.94 13.46 0.21
N ARG A 3 -20.30 12.50 1.07
CA ARG A 3 -19.90 11.09 0.91
C ARG A 3 -20.47 10.37 -0.31
N THR A 4 -21.69 10.69 -0.74
CA THR A 4 -22.32 9.97 -1.86
C THR A 4 -21.65 10.31 -3.20
N GLY A 5 -21.17 11.54 -3.36
CA GLY A 5 -20.41 11.95 -4.55
C GLY A 5 -19.02 11.33 -4.59
N GLU A 6 -18.34 11.27 -3.44
CA GLU A 6 -17.02 10.64 -3.29
C GLU A 6 -17.07 9.14 -3.58
N ALA A 7 -18.05 8.42 -3.02
CA ALA A 7 -18.23 6.99 -3.27
C ALA A 7 -18.40 6.69 -4.76
N ARG A 8 -19.22 7.48 -5.48
CA ARG A 8 -19.39 7.34 -6.95
C ARG A 8 -18.08 7.56 -7.71
N ARG A 9 -17.29 8.56 -7.31
CA ARG A 9 -15.97 8.83 -7.93
C ARG A 9 -15.00 7.68 -7.69
N ILE A 10 -14.95 7.16 -6.47
CA ILE A 10 -14.10 6.01 -6.13
C ILE A 10 -14.50 4.79 -6.97
N THR A 11 -15.79 4.48 -7.10
CA THR A 11 -16.26 3.38 -7.97
C THR A 11 -15.79 3.54 -9.42
N ALA A 12 -15.86 4.76 -9.96
CA ALA A 12 -15.38 5.04 -11.32
C ALA A 12 -13.85 4.88 -11.46
N LEU A 13 -13.08 5.21 -10.42
CA LEU A 13 -11.63 4.98 -10.41
C LEU A 13 -11.27 3.50 -10.31
N LEU A 14 -12.06 2.73 -9.55
CA LEU A 14 -11.88 1.28 -9.43
C LEU A 14 -12.12 0.55 -10.76
N SER A 15 -13.12 0.97 -11.54
CA SER A 15 -13.36 0.37 -12.87
C SER A 15 -12.23 0.67 -13.86
N GLN A 16 -11.65 1.87 -13.80
CA GLN A 16 -10.52 2.27 -14.66
C GLN A 16 -9.21 1.52 -14.32
N THR A 17 -9.12 0.89 -13.15
CA THR A 17 -7.89 0.19 -12.74
C THR A 17 -7.58 -1.00 -13.66
N GLU A 18 -8.59 -1.73 -14.11
CA GLU A 18 -8.38 -2.88 -15.01
C GLU A 18 -7.89 -2.42 -16.38
N GLU A 19 -8.44 -1.31 -16.91
CA GLU A 19 -7.97 -0.72 -18.17
C GLU A 19 -6.50 -0.29 -18.07
N LEU A 20 -6.10 0.30 -16.95
CA LEU A 20 -4.72 0.67 -16.70
C LEU A 20 -3.80 -0.56 -16.56
N ALA A 21 -4.26 -1.63 -15.92
CA ALA A 21 -3.52 -2.87 -15.82
C ALA A 21 -3.26 -3.46 -17.22
N GLU A 22 -4.28 -3.50 -18.07
CA GLU A 22 -4.18 -4.00 -19.44
C GLU A 22 -3.25 -3.16 -20.32
N LEU A 23 -3.29 -1.83 -20.17
CA LEU A 23 -2.33 -0.95 -20.84
C LEU A 23 -0.89 -1.23 -20.40
N GLY A 24 -0.66 -1.52 -19.12
CA GLY A 24 0.65 -1.92 -18.61
C GLY A 24 1.15 -3.23 -19.20
N ARG A 25 0.29 -4.25 -19.27
CA ARG A 25 0.58 -5.54 -19.91
C ARG A 25 0.95 -5.35 -21.38
N THR A 26 0.10 -4.65 -22.12
CA THR A 26 0.29 -4.36 -23.55
C THR A 26 1.55 -3.52 -23.80
N ALA A 27 1.89 -2.58 -22.92
CA ALA A 27 3.06 -1.72 -23.08
C ALA A 27 4.39 -2.49 -23.09
N GLN A 28 4.47 -3.66 -22.45
CA GLN A 28 5.65 -4.52 -22.44
C GLN A 28 5.56 -5.72 -23.38
N ASP A 29 4.50 -5.83 -24.16
CA ASP A 29 4.27 -6.94 -25.09
C ASP A 29 5.40 -7.07 -26.13
N GLU A 30 5.75 -8.31 -26.47
CA GLU A 30 6.89 -8.63 -27.31
C GLU A 30 6.58 -8.48 -28.80
N ASP A 31 5.34 -8.76 -29.21
CA ASP A 31 4.87 -8.68 -30.60
C ASP A 31 4.79 -7.23 -31.12
N GLY A 32 4.82 -6.25 -30.22
CA GLY A 32 5.27 -4.88 -30.47
C GLY A 32 4.35 -3.95 -31.26
N SER A 33 3.35 -4.48 -31.99
CA SER A 33 2.44 -3.67 -32.81
C SER A 33 1.52 -2.77 -31.99
N LEU A 34 1.08 -3.23 -30.82
CA LEU A 34 0.20 -2.48 -29.91
C LEU A 34 0.94 -1.82 -28.73
N ALA A 35 2.21 -2.17 -28.52
CA ALA A 35 2.97 -1.72 -27.36
C ALA A 35 3.17 -0.21 -27.34
N GLU A 36 3.56 0.40 -28.46
CA GLU A 36 3.85 1.83 -28.52
C GLU A 36 2.59 2.72 -28.33
N PRO A 37 1.45 2.41 -28.99
CA PRO A 37 0.18 3.05 -28.64
C PRO A 37 -0.21 2.87 -27.17
N ALA A 38 -0.01 1.68 -26.59
CA ALA A 38 -0.34 1.42 -25.19
C ALA A 38 0.51 2.23 -24.22
N VAL A 39 1.82 2.38 -24.48
CA VAL A 39 2.72 3.26 -23.71
C VAL A 39 2.19 4.69 -23.69
N ARG A 40 1.84 5.24 -24.86
CA ARG A 40 1.30 6.62 -24.96
C ARG A 40 -0.03 6.77 -24.21
N GLN A 41 -0.92 5.80 -24.34
CA GLN A 41 -2.20 5.81 -23.62
C GLN A 41 -1.98 5.72 -22.11
N LEU A 42 -1.06 4.87 -21.65
CA LEU A 42 -0.72 4.72 -20.24
C LEU A 42 -0.14 6.02 -19.66
N GLN A 43 0.81 6.63 -20.35
CA GLN A 43 1.42 7.92 -19.97
C GLN A 43 0.41 9.07 -19.91
N THR A 44 -0.68 8.98 -20.67
CA THR A 44 -1.74 10.00 -20.67
C THR A 44 -2.79 9.73 -19.59
N ARG A 45 -3.27 8.48 -19.49
CA ARG A 45 -4.41 8.11 -18.64
C ARG A 45 -4.02 7.98 -17.17
N TYR A 46 -2.87 7.39 -16.88
CA TYR A 46 -2.48 7.13 -15.49
C TYR A 46 -2.32 8.41 -14.67
N PRO A 47 -1.64 9.48 -15.12
CA PRO A 47 -1.52 10.71 -14.32
C PRO A 47 -2.88 11.35 -13.99
N ALA A 48 -3.82 11.31 -14.94
CA ALA A 48 -5.18 11.82 -14.72
C ALA A 48 -5.94 10.99 -13.68
N TRP A 49 -5.88 9.66 -13.79
CA TRP A 49 -6.46 8.74 -12.81
C TRP A 49 -5.83 8.92 -11.42
N TYR A 50 -4.51 9.03 -11.35
CA TYR A 50 -3.75 9.21 -10.12
C TYR A 50 -4.15 10.51 -9.41
N ALA A 51 -4.21 11.63 -10.13
CA ALA A 51 -4.64 12.92 -9.58
C ALA A 51 -6.10 12.86 -9.07
N ALA A 52 -6.99 12.20 -9.80
CA ALA A 52 -8.37 12.02 -9.37
C ALA A 52 -8.48 11.13 -8.12
N GLY A 53 -7.63 10.11 -7.98
CA GLY A 53 -7.50 9.30 -6.77
C GLY A 53 -7.06 10.13 -5.55
N LEU A 54 -5.99 10.92 -5.69
CA LEU A 54 -5.52 11.78 -4.60
C LEU A 54 -6.59 12.78 -4.13
N ALA A 55 -7.42 13.28 -5.04
CA ALA A 55 -8.46 14.27 -4.73
C ALA A 55 -9.62 13.69 -3.90
N VAL A 56 -9.85 12.37 -3.92
CA VAL A 56 -10.96 11.72 -3.20
C VAL A 56 -10.52 10.94 -1.97
N LEU A 57 -9.23 10.62 -1.85
CA LEU A 57 -8.70 9.89 -0.71
C LEU A 57 -8.53 10.79 0.53
N PRO A 58 -8.82 10.25 1.73
CA PRO A 58 -8.44 10.88 2.99
C PRO A 58 -6.91 10.92 3.12
N GLU A 59 -6.40 11.81 3.97
CA GLU A 59 -4.97 12.14 4.06
C GLU A 59 -4.08 10.93 4.37
N ASP A 60 -4.50 10.07 5.31
CA ASP A 60 -3.80 8.86 5.71
C ASP A 60 -3.65 7.85 4.56
N LEU A 61 -4.70 7.65 3.76
CA LEU A 61 -4.67 6.77 2.59
C LEU A 61 -3.95 7.43 1.41
N ARG A 62 -3.98 8.76 1.31
CA ARG A 62 -3.30 9.53 0.27
C ARG A 62 -1.79 9.32 0.36
N ASP A 63 -1.20 9.39 1.54
CA ASP A 63 0.24 9.18 1.72
C ASP A 63 0.64 7.76 1.27
N ARG A 64 -0.11 6.73 1.72
CA ARG A 64 0.09 5.34 1.28
C ARG A 64 -0.06 5.19 -0.24
N PHE A 65 -0.96 5.95 -0.86
CA PHE A 65 -1.20 5.94 -2.31
C PHE A 65 -0.05 6.58 -3.09
N VAL A 66 0.54 7.66 -2.56
CA VAL A 66 1.73 8.33 -3.10
C VAL A 66 2.96 7.42 -3.02
N GLU A 67 3.12 6.69 -1.90
CA GLU A 67 4.24 5.75 -1.73
C GLU A 67 4.29 4.66 -2.81
N GLN A 68 3.13 4.21 -3.30
CA GLN A 68 3.06 3.25 -4.42
C GLN A 68 3.47 3.86 -5.77
N TYR A 69 3.39 5.19 -5.92
CA TYR A 69 3.78 5.88 -7.14
C TYR A 69 5.27 6.25 -7.16
N GLU A 70 5.75 6.93 -6.12
CA GLU A 70 7.09 7.57 -6.14
C GLU A 70 8.23 6.67 -5.67
N ALA A 71 7.94 5.58 -4.95
CA ALA A 71 8.91 4.75 -4.23
C ALA A 71 9.67 5.50 -3.11
N LYS A 72 9.75 4.93 -1.91
CA LYS A 72 10.66 5.42 -0.86
C LYS A 72 12.13 5.29 -1.24
N HIS A 73 12.47 4.23 -2.00
CA HIS A 73 13.81 3.93 -2.46
C HIS A 73 13.79 3.61 -3.97
N PRO A 74 13.81 4.63 -4.84
CA PRO A 74 13.66 4.47 -6.28
C PRO A 74 14.71 3.57 -6.94
N THR A 75 15.89 3.43 -6.33
CA THR A 75 16.99 2.60 -6.82
C THR A 75 16.87 1.12 -6.43
N LEU A 76 16.15 0.81 -5.35
CA LEU A 76 16.01 -0.55 -4.81
C LEU A 76 14.66 -1.17 -5.12
N SER A 77 13.61 -0.35 -5.19
CA SER A 77 12.24 -0.79 -5.41
C SER A 77 11.57 0.15 -6.39
N PRO A 78 11.87 0.04 -7.70
CA PRO A 78 11.26 0.91 -8.67
C PRO A 78 9.75 0.74 -8.69
N ARG A 79 9.01 1.86 -8.78
CA ARG A 79 7.54 1.91 -8.71
C ARG A 79 6.94 2.46 -9.99
N ILE A 80 5.64 2.77 -9.95
CA ILE A 80 4.83 3.12 -11.12
C ILE A 80 5.39 4.33 -11.86
N LYS A 81 5.92 5.34 -11.15
CA LYS A 81 6.51 6.54 -11.77
C LYS A 81 7.61 6.20 -12.78
N GLN A 82 8.52 5.30 -12.41
CA GLN A 82 9.63 4.90 -13.29
C GLN A 82 9.16 3.97 -14.39
N PHE A 83 8.25 3.04 -14.08
CA PHE A 83 7.64 2.19 -15.09
C PHE A 83 6.96 3.02 -16.18
N ILE A 84 6.13 4.01 -15.84
CA ILE A 84 5.41 4.84 -16.81
C ILE A 84 6.35 5.73 -17.63
N ALA A 85 7.41 6.24 -17.02
CA ALA A 85 8.40 7.05 -17.74
C ALA A 85 9.03 6.23 -18.87
N HIS A 86 9.44 4.99 -18.58
CA HIS A 86 10.11 4.13 -19.56
C HIS A 86 9.69 2.65 -19.47
N PRO A 87 8.46 2.28 -19.91
CA PRO A 87 7.95 0.92 -19.75
C PRO A 87 8.78 -0.12 -20.51
N ARG A 88 9.42 0.29 -21.61
CA ARG A 88 10.21 -0.57 -22.49
C ARG A 88 11.71 -0.27 -22.44
N GLN A 89 12.20 0.34 -21.36
CA GLN A 89 13.63 0.54 -21.20
C GLN A 89 14.32 -0.82 -21.07
N PRO A 90 15.24 -1.20 -21.97
CA PRO A 90 15.97 -2.45 -21.84
C PRO A 90 16.94 -2.36 -20.65
N TRP A 91 17.12 -3.48 -19.95
CA TRP A 91 18.12 -3.54 -18.90
C TRP A 91 19.53 -3.48 -19.53
N ALA A 92 20.31 -2.46 -19.19
CA ALA A 92 21.62 -2.20 -19.81
C ALA A 92 22.59 -3.39 -19.74
N LEU A 93 22.50 -4.20 -18.68
CA LEU A 93 23.36 -5.36 -18.47
C LEU A 93 22.77 -6.67 -19.00
N TYR A 94 21.56 -6.65 -19.60
CA TYR A 94 20.83 -7.86 -19.99
C TYR A 94 21.63 -8.82 -20.88
N ASN A 95 22.45 -8.28 -21.78
CA ASN A 95 23.29 -9.09 -22.68
C ASN A 95 24.58 -9.59 -22.01
N SER A 96 24.99 -8.97 -20.90
CA SER A 96 26.23 -9.28 -20.18
C SER A 96 26.06 -10.27 -19.02
N VAL A 97 24.85 -10.42 -18.47
CA VAL A 97 24.60 -11.37 -17.39
C VAL A 97 24.26 -12.78 -17.89
N PRO A 98 24.73 -13.84 -17.20
CA PRO A 98 24.32 -15.22 -17.47
C PRO A 98 22.81 -15.44 -17.40
N ARG A 99 22.27 -16.35 -18.23
CA ARG A 99 20.81 -16.62 -18.32
C ARG A 99 20.14 -16.97 -16.99
N PHE A 100 20.84 -17.65 -16.08
CA PHE A 100 20.27 -18.04 -14.77
C PHE A 100 19.99 -16.84 -13.84
N LEU A 101 20.54 -15.66 -14.13
CA LEU A 101 20.24 -14.41 -13.42
C LEU A 101 19.16 -13.56 -14.10
N LYS A 102 18.60 -14.00 -15.24
CA LYS A 102 17.62 -13.23 -16.04
C LYS A 102 16.17 -13.50 -15.63
N GLY A 103 15.89 -13.54 -14.34
CA GLY A 103 14.55 -13.86 -13.83
C GLY A 103 13.47 -12.80 -14.11
N HIS A 104 13.85 -11.61 -14.57
CA HIS A 104 12.98 -10.41 -14.58
C HIS A 104 12.60 -9.95 -15.99
N GLY A 105 12.97 -10.73 -17.01
CA GLY A 105 12.77 -10.37 -18.42
C GLY A 105 13.81 -9.37 -18.94
N ARG A 106 13.57 -8.86 -20.16
CA ARG A 106 14.49 -7.96 -20.89
C ARG A 106 14.43 -6.49 -20.44
N TRP A 107 13.40 -6.16 -19.67
CA TRP A 107 13.08 -4.78 -19.30
C TRP A 107 13.73 -4.39 -17.96
N GLN A 108 14.15 -3.13 -17.87
CA GLN A 108 14.75 -2.52 -16.68
C GLN A 108 13.77 -2.47 -15.50
N HIS A 109 12.49 -2.27 -15.79
CA HIS A 109 11.41 -2.23 -14.82
C HIS A 109 10.49 -3.42 -15.05
N SER A 110 10.40 -4.31 -14.06
CA SER A 110 9.53 -5.48 -14.18
C SER A 110 8.06 -5.05 -14.13
N LEU A 111 7.23 -5.57 -15.04
CA LEU A 111 5.79 -5.32 -15.04
C LEU A 111 5.16 -5.62 -13.68
N LYS A 112 5.45 -6.81 -13.13
CA LYS A 112 4.84 -7.27 -11.89
C LYS A 112 5.17 -6.38 -10.69
N GLN A 113 6.46 -6.17 -10.41
CA GLN A 113 6.88 -5.48 -9.16
C GLN A 113 6.80 -3.95 -9.28
N SER A 114 7.10 -3.40 -10.46
CA SER A 114 7.15 -1.95 -10.65
C SER A 114 5.81 -1.34 -11.03
N TYR A 115 4.85 -2.15 -11.50
CA TYR A 115 3.56 -1.65 -11.97
C TYR A 115 2.36 -2.39 -11.37
N GLU A 116 2.19 -3.68 -11.64
CA GLU A 116 0.96 -4.41 -11.24
C GLU A 116 0.76 -4.47 -9.72
N GLU A 117 1.78 -4.86 -8.96
CA GLU A 117 1.70 -4.92 -7.49
C GLU A 117 1.40 -3.54 -6.86
N PRO A 118 2.13 -2.46 -7.20
CA PRO A 118 1.77 -1.11 -6.78
C PRO A 118 0.36 -0.66 -7.18
N LEU A 119 -0.07 -0.98 -8.40
CA LEU A 119 -1.39 -0.60 -8.90
C LEU A 119 -2.51 -1.34 -8.14
N LEU A 120 -2.30 -2.61 -7.82
CA LEU A 120 -3.20 -3.41 -6.99
C LEU A 120 -3.29 -2.85 -5.56
N GLU A 121 -2.17 -2.39 -4.98
CA GLU A 121 -2.20 -1.75 -3.66
C GLU A 121 -2.94 -0.40 -3.72
N GLN A 122 -2.73 0.41 -4.76
CA GLN A 122 -3.52 1.62 -4.98
C GLN A 122 -5.03 1.33 -5.11
N ARG A 123 -5.40 0.24 -5.81
CA ARG A 123 -6.79 -0.24 -5.88
C ARG A 123 -7.33 -0.61 -4.50
N ARG A 124 -6.54 -1.32 -3.69
CA ARG A 124 -6.92 -1.69 -2.33
C ARG A 124 -7.19 -0.46 -1.46
N LEU A 125 -6.36 0.58 -1.56
CA LEU A 125 -6.55 1.84 -0.84
C LEU A 125 -7.84 2.55 -1.26
N LEU A 126 -8.17 2.54 -2.55
CA LEU A 126 -9.45 3.07 -3.05
C LEU A 126 -10.64 2.26 -2.49
N LEU A 127 -10.55 0.94 -2.43
CA LEU A 127 -11.58 0.09 -1.80
C LEU A 127 -11.74 0.40 -0.30
N GLU A 128 -10.62 0.57 0.41
CA GLU A 128 -10.60 0.95 1.83
C GLU A 128 -11.34 2.29 2.05
N ALA A 129 -11.07 3.29 1.21
CA ALA A 129 -11.76 4.58 1.25
C ALA A 129 -13.27 4.50 0.92
N SER A 130 -13.67 3.54 0.08
CA SER A 130 -15.07 3.32 -0.29
C SER A 130 -15.90 2.67 0.82
N SER A 131 -15.25 2.01 1.78
CA SER A 131 -15.91 1.28 2.86
C SER A 131 -16.48 2.24 3.91
N PRO A 132 -17.79 2.19 4.26
CA PRO A 132 -18.40 3.13 5.20
C PRO A 132 -17.80 3.15 6.62
N CYS A 133 -16.98 2.15 6.97
CA CYS A 133 -16.52 1.88 8.33
C CYS A 133 -15.28 2.69 8.77
N TRP A 134 -14.53 3.33 7.85
CA TRP A 134 -13.28 4.02 8.21
C TRP A 134 -13.49 5.26 9.12
N SER A 135 -14.72 5.78 9.23
CA SER A 135 -15.01 6.96 10.05
C SER A 135 -15.09 6.72 11.56
N LEU A 136 -15.08 5.47 12.03
CA LEU A 136 -15.30 5.16 13.46
C LEU A 136 -14.00 4.90 14.25
N THR A 137 -12.86 4.71 13.59
CA THR A 137 -11.57 4.44 14.26
C THR A 137 -10.72 5.68 14.53
N ALA A 138 -11.05 6.85 13.97
CA ALA A 138 -10.30 8.09 14.15
C ALA A 138 -10.42 8.75 15.55
N TRP A 139 -11.22 8.19 16.48
CA TRP A 139 -11.47 8.77 17.81
C TRP A 139 -10.87 7.98 18.99
N ARG A 140 -9.97 7.03 18.77
CA ARG A 140 -9.22 6.38 19.87
C ARG A 140 -7.75 6.74 19.85
N THR A 141 -7.43 8.03 19.94
CA THR A 141 -6.28 8.41 20.78
C THR A 141 -6.71 8.24 22.24
N PRO A 142 -6.18 7.27 23.00
CA PRO A 142 -6.24 7.38 24.45
C PRO A 142 -5.46 8.64 24.79
N ARG A 143 -6.19 9.70 25.14
CA ARG A 143 -5.62 10.88 25.78
C ARG A 143 -5.12 10.39 27.14
N PHE A 144 -3.90 9.87 27.16
CA PHE A 144 -3.16 9.66 28.40
C PHE A 144 -2.95 11.05 28.98
N HIS A 145 -3.88 11.47 29.83
CA HIS A 145 -3.56 12.46 30.84
C HIS A 145 -2.46 11.83 31.69
N ALA A 146 -1.22 12.24 31.39
CA ALA A 146 -0.08 12.00 32.25
C ALA A 146 -0.39 12.67 33.59
N GLY A 147 -0.98 11.90 34.50
CA GLY A 147 -1.06 12.22 35.90
C GLY A 147 0.37 12.40 36.41
N ARG A 148 0.69 13.63 36.79
CA ARG A 148 1.86 13.98 37.58
C ARG A 148 1.76 13.20 38.90
N ILE A 149 2.49 12.08 39.00
CA ILE A 149 2.70 11.40 40.28
C ILE A 149 3.97 12.02 40.88
N ASP A 150 3.77 12.95 41.80
CA ASP A 150 4.76 13.29 42.82
C ASP A 150 5.03 12.03 43.64
N ARG A 151 6.26 11.51 43.58
CA ARG A 151 6.72 10.43 44.47
C ARG A 151 7.84 10.96 45.34
N SER A 152 7.45 11.34 46.55
CA SER A 152 8.31 11.64 47.69
C SER A 152 9.12 10.40 48.12
N MET A 153 10.31 10.69 48.67
CA MET A 153 11.29 9.76 49.25
C MET A 153 10.73 8.94 50.42
N ASP A 154 11.15 7.69 50.59
CA ASP A 154 12.16 7.27 51.58
C ASP A 154 12.23 5.73 51.76
N GLY A 155 13.44 5.24 52.02
CA GLY A 155 13.67 4.14 52.98
C GLY A 155 13.77 2.68 52.49
N GLY A 156 14.99 2.13 52.57
CA GLY A 156 15.23 0.94 53.41
C GLY A 156 15.14 -0.47 52.79
N ASN A 157 16.32 -0.98 52.43
CA ASN A 157 16.94 -2.24 52.87
C ASN A 157 16.24 -3.63 52.84
N ASP A 158 17.12 -4.61 52.57
CA ASP A 158 17.12 -6.03 52.99
C ASP A 158 16.50 -7.10 52.06
N ALA A 159 17.38 -7.70 51.25
CA ALA A 159 17.91 -9.06 51.41
C ALA A 159 16.97 -10.30 51.40
N LEU A 160 17.43 -11.28 50.60
CA LEU A 160 17.37 -12.75 50.75
C LEU A 160 16.14 -13.56 50.22
N THR A 161 16.45 -14.29 49.13
CA THR A 161 16.30 -15.76 48.90
C THR A 161 14.93 -16.46 48.84
N ASN A 162 14.96 -17.51 48.00
CA ASN A 162 14.09 -18.69 47.84
C ASN A 162 12.84 -18.48 46.96
N ALA A 163 12.70 -19.14 45.80
CA ALA A 163 12.72 -20.56 45.42
C ALA A 163 11.29 -21.09 45.25
N GLU A 164 11.10 -21.85 44.17
CA GLU A 164 10.00 -22.80 43.92
C GLU A 164 8.59 -22.20 43.75
N SER A 165 7.87 -22.33 42.65
CA SER A 165 7.48 -23.50 41.84
C SER A 165 5.95 -23.62 41.87
N HIS A 166 5.38 -23.94 40.71
CA HIS A 166 4.06 -24.56 40.46
C HIS A 166 2.84 -23.68 40.11
N HIS A 167 2.47 -23.86 38.83
CA HIS A 167 1.15 -24.30 38.34
C HIS A 167 -0.07 -23.37 38.33
N SER A 168 -0.67 -23.37 37.14
CA SER A 168 -2.10 -23.27 36.83
C SER A 168 -2.77 -21.90 36.93
N SER A 169 -3.21 -21.38 35.79
CA SER A 169 -4.64 -21.49 35.44
C SER A 169 -4.95 -20.99 34.03
N ALA A 170 -5.82 -21.75 33.38
CA ALA A 170 -6.41 -21.48 32.09
C ALA A 170 -7.21 -20.16 32.09
N GLY A 171 -6.91 -19.29 31.14
CA GLY A 171 -7.76 -18.15 30.78
C GLY A 171 -8.28 -18.32 29.36
N ARG A 172 -9.45 -18.96 29.21
CA ARG A 172 -10.25 -18.86 27.97
C ARG A 172 -10.73 -17.43 27.84
N PHE A 173 -10.08 -16.63 27.00
CA PHE A 173 -10.65 -15.38 26.53
C PHE A 173 -11.64 -15.67 25.40
N HIS A 174 -12.92 -15.72 25.75
CA HIS A 174 -14.00 -15.48 24.79
C HIS A 174 -14.01 -13.99 24.45
N GLY A 175 -13.34 -13.63 23.35
CA GLY A 175 -13.52 -12.32 22.72
C GLY A 175 -14.93 -12.23 22.08
N PRO A 176 -15.53 -11.03 22.07
CA PRO A 176 -16.92 -10.85 21.68
C PRO A 176 -17.15 -11.26 20.23
N ARG A 177 -18.17 -12.12 20.08
CA ARG A 177 -18.89 -12.35 18.84
C ARG A 177 -19.61 -11.07 18.41
N ASP A 178 -19.78 -10.98 17.10
CA ASP A 178 -20.74 -10.15 16.37
C ASP A 178 -20.31 -8.71 16.05
N PHE A 179 -19.73 -8.57 14.85
CA PHE A 179 -20.10 -7.46 13.97
C PHE A 179 -20.66 -8.05 12.68
N VAL A 180 -21.99 -8.17 12.64
CA VAL A 180 -22.76 -8.43 11.42
C VAL A 180 -22.82 -7.11 10.66
N CYS A 181 -22.16 -7.05 9.50
CA CYS A 181 -22.53 -6.08 8.47
C CYS A 181 -23.65 -6.72 7.64
N GLY A 182 -24.83 -6.11 7.66
CA GLY A 182 -25.97 -6.51 6.81
C GLY A 182 -25.72 -6.25 5.33
#